data_AF-A0A352UAW8-F1
#
_entry.id   AF-A0A352UAW8-F1
#
_cell.length_a   1.000
_cell.length_b   1.000
_cell.length_c   1.000
_cell.angle_alpha   90.00
_cell.angle_beta   90.00
_cell.angle_gamma   90.00
#
_symmetry.space_group_name_H-M   'P 1'
#
loop_
_entity.id
_entity.type
_entity.pdbx_description
1 polymer ?
#
loop_
_entity_poly.entity_id
_entity_poly.type
_entity_poly.pdbx_seq_one_letter_code
_entity_poly.pdbx_strand_id
1 'polypeptide(L)'
;MPIIDMHAHLTPECFRRGVQSGGLWNGMTSSVGELGNPGDSWIVVQRMQEMDSLGIDVQVVSSMCAFYRFEDDLSTAIAIAQDCNNEVAQMTR
;
A
#
# COMPACT_ATOMS: atom_id res chain seq x y z
N MET A 1 3.89 -22.81 -16.68
CA MET A 1 3.66 -21.44 -17.19
C MET A 1 3.46 -20.58 -15.96
N PRO A 2 4.16 -19.44 -15.82
CA PRO A 2 4.05 -18.63 -14.61
C PRO A 2 2.65 -18.03 -14.48
N ILE A 3 2.09 -18.06 -13.27
CA ILE A 3 0.85 -17.39 -12.87
C ILE A 3 1.23 -16.01 -12.37
N ILE A 4 0.76 -14.98 -13.08
CA ILE A 4 1.05 -13.58 -12.77
C ILE A 4 -0.25 -12.92 -12.33
N ASP A 5 -0.30 -12.50 -11.07
CA ASP A 5 -1.33 -11.60 -10.58
C ASP A 5 -0.92 -10.16 -10.87
N MET A 6 -1.76 -9.44 -11.62
CA MET A 6 -1.51 -8.08 -12.07
C MET A 6 -2.39 -7.04 -11.38
N HIS A 7 -3.24 -7.45 -10.44
CA HIS A 7 -4.17 -6.57 -9.75
C HIS A 7 -4.22 -6.88 -8.27
N ALA A 8 -3.20 -6.42 -7.56
CA ALA A 8 -3.12 -6.50 -6.11
C ALA A 8 -2.82 -5.13 -5.50
N HIS A 9 -3.54 -4.78 -4.44
CA HIS A 9 -3.38 -3.51 -3.75
C HIS A 9 -2.64 -3.66 -2.43
N LEU A 10 -2.15 -2.53 -1.92
CA LEU A 10 -1.65 -2.39 -0.57
C LEU A 10 -1.99 -1.03 0.02
N THR A 11 -2.02 -1.01 1.35
CA THR A 11 -2.05 0.19 2.19
C THR A 11 -0.66 0.37 2.80
N PRO A 12 0.08 1.41 2.40
CA PRO A 12 1.45 1.65 2.85
C PRO A 12 1.59 1.67 4.37
N GLU A 13 2.65 1.05 4.88
CA GLU A 13 3.00 1.03 6.28
C GLU A 13 3.28 2.42 6.84
N CYS A 14 3.92 3.30 6.07
CA CYS A 14 4.13 4.70 6.45
C CYS A 14 2.81 5.39 6.83
N PHE A 15 1.76 5.21 6.03
CA PHE A 15 0.41 5.67 6.33
C PHE A 15 -0.16 4.97 7.57
N ARG A 16 -0.14 3.62 7.60
CA ARG A 16 -0.71 2.85 8.72
C ARG A 16 -0.12 3.27 10.06
N ARG A 17 1.20 3.45 10.13
CA ARG A 17 1.89 3.94 11.34
C ARG A 17 1.53 5.39 11.66
N GLY A 18 1.45 6.25 10.65
CA GLY A 18 1.14 7.67 10.85
C GLY A 18 -0.28 7.93 11.36
N VAL A 19 -1.25 7.08 11.01
CA VAL A 19 -2.65 7.22 11.45
C VAL A 19 -3.03 6.35 12.65
N GLN A 20 -2.11 5.51 13.14
CA GLN A 20 -2.30 4.77 14.38
C GLN A 20 -2.60 5.72 15.55
N SER A 21 -3.40 5.24 16.50
CA SER A 21 -3.74 5.98 17.73
C SER A 21 -4.31 7.39 17.48
N GLY A 22 -4.99 7.60 16.34
CA GLY A 22 -5.61 8.89 15.99
C GLY A 22 -4.64 9.91 15.39
N GLY A 23 -3.47 9.47 14.93
CA GLY A 23 -2.51 10.34 14.26
C GLY A 23 -2.95 10.82 12.87
N LEU A 24 -2.09 11.66 12.29
CA LEU A 24 -2.26 12.21 10.95
C LEU A 24 -1.02 11.89 10.12
N TRP A 25 -1.24 11.49 8.88
CA TRP A 25 -0.18 11.27 7.89
C TRP A 25 -0.49 12.08 6.64
N ASN A 26 0.33 13.09 6.34
CA ASN A 26 0.08 14.03 5.22
C ASN A 26 -1.36 14.60 5.22
N GLY A 27 -1.91 14.89 6.41
CA GLY A 27 -3.29 15.38 6.58
C GLY A 27 -4.38 14.30 6.51
N MET A 28 -4.02 13.06 6.17
CA MET A 28 -4.93 11.91 6.15
C MET A 28 -5.09 11.30 7.54
N THR A 29 -6.29 10.81 7.84
CA THR A 29 -6.60 10.05 9.06
C THR A 29 -6.83 8.57 8.74
N SER A 30 -7.15 7.75 9.74
CA SER A 30 -7.50 6.34 9.57
C SER A 30 -8.77 6.10 8.76
N SER A 31 -9.51 7.13 8.35
CA SER A 31 -10.77 6.99 7.61
C SER A 31 -10.62 6.68 6.11
N VAL A 32 -9.40 6.77 5.53
CA VAL A 32 -9.22 6.75 4.07
C VAL A 32 -8.47 5.54 3.50
N GLY A 33 -7.60 4.88 4.27
CA GLY A 33 -6.70 3.85 3.72
C GLY A 33 -7.16 2.40 3.95
N GLU A 34 -8.47 2.13 3.84
CA GLU A 34 -9.06 0.77 3.90
C GLU A 34 -8.47 -0.19 4.95
N LEU A 35 -8.19 0.34 6.15
CA LEU A 35 -7.47 -0.37 7.22
C LEU A 35 -8.18 -1.64 7.73
N GLY A 36 -9.43 -1.86 7.33
CA GLY A 36 -10.22 -3.04 7.67
C GLY A 36 -9.95 -4.25 6.77
N ASN A 37 -9.27 -4.10 5.62
CA ASN A 37 -8.92 -5.21 4.75
C ASN A 37 -7.55 -5.78 5.13
N PRO A 38 -7.47 -7.01 5.68
CA PRO A 38 -6.20 -7.58 6.11
C PRO A 38 -5.17 -7.70 4.99
N GLY A 39 -5.62 -8.02 3.77
CA GLY A 39 -4.75 -8.22 2.60
C GLY A 39 -3.95 -6.98 2.22
N ASP A 40 -4.55 -5.81 2.39
CA ASP A 40 -3.90 -4.55 2.05
C ASP A 40 -2.80 -4.18 3.06
N SER A 41 -2.82 -4.76 4.26
CA SER A 41 -1.87 -4.48 5.33
C SER A 41 -0.70 -5.46 5.43
N TRP A 42 -0.67 -6.49 4.59
CA TRP A 42 0.36 -7.53 4.64
C TRP A 42 1.77 -6.98 4.44
N ILE A 43 2.68 -7.38 5.33
CA ILE A 43 4.11 -7.24 5.09
C ILE A 43 4.56 -8.23 3.99
N VAL A 44 5.72 -7.99 3.38
CA VAL A 44 6.26 -8.82 2.29
C VAL A 44 6.18 -10.32 2.61
N VAL A 45 6.59 -10.74 3.80
CA VAL A 45 6.56 -12.16 4.20
C VAL A 45 5.15 -12.75 4.19
N GLN A 46 4.14 -12.03 4.68
CA GLN A 46 2.74 -12.49 4.68
C GLN A 46 2.20 -12.59 3.25
N ARG A 47 2.53 -11.61 2.41
CA ARG A 47 2.15 -11.60 0.99
C ARG A 47 2.76 -12.78 0.23
N MET A 48 4.04 -13.09 0.48
CA MET A 48 4.70 -14.25 -0.13
C MET A 48 4.03 -15.56 0.30
N GLN A 49 3.67 -15.70 1.58
CA GLN A 49 2.95 -16.87 2.07
C GLN A 49 1.59 -17.05 1.39
N GLU A 50 0.86 -15.95 1.17
CA GLU A 50 -0.39 -16.00 0.43
C GLU A 50 -0.16 -16.40 -1.03
N MET A 51 0.82 -15.79 -1.70
CA MET A 51 1.19 -16.12 -3.08
C MET A 51 1.54 -17.61 -3.21
N ASP A 52 2.32 -18.17 -2.29
CA ASP A 52 2.65 -19.60 -2.24
C ASP A 52 1.39 -20.47 -2.08
N SER A 53 0.44 -20.06 -1.23
CA SER A 53 -0.81 -20.80 -1.00
C SER A 53 -1.75 -20.80 -2.21
N LEU A 54 -1.71 -19.74 -3.01
CA LEU A 54 -2.53 -19.56 -4.22
C LEU A 54 -1.83 -20.06 -5.49
N GLY A 55 -0.54 -20.40 -5.41
CA GLY A 55 0.28 -20.77 -6.57
C GLY A 55 0.56 -19.59 -7.51
N ILE A 56 0.66 -18.37 -6.98
CA ILE A 56 1.00 -17.17 -7.75
C ILE A 56 2.53 -17.03 -7.78
N ASP A 57 3.12 -17.02 -8.98
CA ASP A 57 4.57 -16.92 -9.16
C ASP A 57 5.07 -15.47 -9.06
N VAL A 58 4.27 -14.51 -9.55
CA VAL A 58 4.59 -13.08 -9.52
C VAL A 58 3.32 -12.30 -9.22
N GLN A 59 3.41 -11.33 -8.31
CA GLN A 59 2.35 -10.37 -8.06
C GLN A 59 2.85 -8.94 -8.32
N VAL A 60 2.16 -8.21 -9.18
CA VAL A 60 2.38 -6.78 -9.40
C VAL A 60 1.48 -6.03 -8.43
N VAL A 61 2.07 -5.19 -7.60
CA VAL A 61 1.36 -4.45 -6.54
C VAL A 61 1.29 -2.96 -6.84
N SER A 62 0.18 -2.35 -6.42
CA SER A 62 -0.03 -0.90 -6.44
C SER A 62 -0.56 -0.40 -5.10
N SER A 63 -0.38 0.89 -4.80
CA SER A 63 -1.09 1.51 -3.69
C SER A 63 -2.58 1.59 -3.98
N MET A 64 -3.38 1.49 -2.91
CA MET A 64 -4.83 1.68 -3.00
C MET A 64 -5.20 3.09 -3.50
N CYS A 65 -6.37 3.23 -4.14
CA CYS A 65 -6.78 4.48 -4.78
C CYS A 65 -6.85 5.70 -3.83
N ALA A 66 -7.02 5.45 -2.53
CA ALA A 66 -6.98 6.46 -1.48
C ALA A 66 -5.69 7.31 -1.50
N PHE A 67 -4.59 6.81 -2.06
CA PHE A 67 -3.28 7.47 -2.08
C PHE A 67 -3.01 8.27 -3.36
N TYR A 68 -3.97 8.38 -4.28
CA TYR A 68 -3.78 9.15 -5.51
C TYR A 68 -3.93 10.66 -5.29
N ARG A 69 -4.81 11.04 -4.34
CA ARG A 69 -4.96 12.39 -3.79
C ARG A 69 -5.00 13.51 -4.83
N PHE A 70 -5.72 13.29 -5.93
CA PHE A 70 -5.81 14.25 -7.03
C PHE A 70 -6.50 15.56 -6.63
N GLU A 71 -7.24 15.53 -5.53
CA GLU A 71 -7.95 16.68 -4.95
C GLU A 71 -7.12 17.52 -3.98
N ASP A 72 -5.95 17.03 -3.54
CA ASP A 72 -5.11 17.73 -2.58
C ASP A 72 -4.25 18.81 -3.25
N ASP A 73 -3.64 19.68 -2.43
CA ASP A 73 -2.63 20.60 -2.95
C ASP A 73 -1.41 19.83 -3.50
N LEU A 74 -0.76 20.43 -4.51
CA LEU A 74 0.32 19.79 -5.24
C LEU A 74 1.45 19.29 -4.33
N SER A 75 1.79 20.02 -3.27
CA SER A 75 2.89 19.65 -2.39
C SER A 75 2.55 18.43 -1.53
N THR A 76 1.32 18.36 -1.02
CA THR A 76 0.80 17.20 -0.28
C THR A 76 0.72 15.97 -1.19
N ALA A 77 0.18 16.12 -2.40
CA ALA A 77 0.08 15.02 -3.37
C ALA A 77 1.46 14.45 -3.76
N ILE A 78 2.47 15.33 -3.96
CA ILE A 78 3.85 14.90 -4.23
C ILE A 78 4.43 14.12 -3.05
N ALA A 79 4.27 14.62 -1.83
CA ALA A 79 4.79 13.96 -0.63
C ALA A 79 4.21 12.55 -0.47
N ILE A 80 2.89 12.42 -0.62
CA ILE A 80 2.19 11.13 -0.53
C ILE A 80 2.67 10.18 -1.62
N ALA A 81 2.77 10.64 -2.87
CA ALA A 81 3.24 9.82 -3.99
C ALA A 81 4.68 9.35 -3.78
N GLN A 82 5.57 10.21 -3.27
CA GLN A 82 6.96 9.86 -2.99
C GLN A 82 7.05 8.80 -1.89
N ASP A 83 6.37 8.99 -0.78
CA ASP A 83 6.37 8.03 0.33
C ASP A 83 5.86 6.65 -0.12
N CYS A 84 4.72 6.63 -0.82
CA CYS A 84 4.13 5.39 -1.32
C CYS A 84 5.06 4.66 -2.31
N ASN A 85 5.59 5.39 -3.31
CA ASN A 85 6.43 4.78 -4.34
C ASN A 85 7.77 4.31 -3.77
N ASN A 86 8.34 5.02 -2.80
CA ASN A 86 9.56 4.60 -2.14
C ASN A 86 9.35 3.32 -1.33
N GLU A 87 8.22 3.18 -0.63
CA GLU A 87 7.90 1.97 0.11
C GLU A 87 7.68 0.77 -0.82
N VAL A 88 6.88 0.94 -1.89
CA VAL A 88 6.67 -0.11 -2.91
C VAL A 88 8.01 -0.54 -3.54
N ALA A 89 8.89 0.40 -3.86
CA ALA A 89 10.20 0.10 -4.43
C ALA A 89 11.16 -0.59 -3.44
N GLN A 90 10.94 -0.45 -2.12
CA GLN A 90 11.71 -1.17 -1.10
C GLN A 90 11.23 -2.60 -0.93
N MET A 91 9.96 -2.90 -1.20
CA MET A 91 9.42 -4.26 -1.07
C MET A 91 10.07 -5.27 -2.04
N THR A 92 10.67 -4.80 -3.13
CA THR A 92 11.28 -5.65 -4.17
C THR A 92 12.80 -5.75 -4.06
N ARG A 93 13.41 -5.27 -2.96
CA ARG A 93 14.85 -5.27 -2.73
C ARG A 93 15.23 -6.25 -1.63
#